data_AF-A0A150RG28-F1
#
_entry.id   AF-A0A150RG28-F1
#
_cell.length_a   1.000
_cell.length_b   1.000
_cell.length_c   1.000
_cell.angle_alpha   90.00
_cell.angle_beta   90.00
_cell.angle_gamma   90.00
#
_symmetry.space_group_name_H-M   'P 1'
#
loop_
_entity.id
_entity.type
_entity.pdbx_description
1 polymer ?
#
loop_
_entity_poly.entity_id
_entity_poly.type
_entity_poly.pdbx_seq_one_letter_code
_entity_poly.pdbx_strand_id
1 'polypeptide(L)'
;MQDPTDVDQLSSAHIEERVEKTLEHIEAIRALWPGLERLEEGQRRRSVGRSLGVLGPPLAKLFALLRPRDGKDSALARSFHVLGDQDDGNDPERFEVELLERRLKRAVAEQKVADALEDLARHLDDDALATGEMVIGPGLAALDLARTIARQNATFRAVLAPVLDDFRAMTKQARKGKKPEAPKDEPPQPAPL
;
A
#
# COMPACT_ATOMS: atom_id res chain seq x y z
N MET A 1 34.82 6.63 -4.72
CA MET A 1 34.18 5.76 -5.73
C MET A 1 32.94 6.49 -6.20
N GLN A 2 32.71 6.60 -7.52
CA GLN A 2 31.46 7.14 -8.03
C GLN A 2 30.34 6.17 -7.67
N ASP A 3 29.28 6.68 -7.06
CA ASP A 3 28.02 5.96 -6.90
C ASP A 3 27.53 5.63 -8.32
N PRO A 4 27.32 4.36 -8.69
CA PRO A 4 26.84 4.03 -10.02
C PRO A 4 25.49 4.71 -10.24
N THR A 5 25.43 5.57 -11.26
CA THR A 5 24.21 6.28 -11.66
C THR A 5 23.19 5.32 -12.29
N ASP A 6 23.66 4.15 -12.74
CA ASP A 6 22.88 3.12 -13.40
C ASP A 6 22.56 1.97 -12.43
N VAL A 7 21.27 1.65 -12.29
CA VAL A 7 20.75 0.64 -11.35
C VAL A 7 21.26 -0.75 -11.74
N ASP A 8 21.48 -1.03 -13.03
CA ASP A 8 21.98 -2.31 -13.52
C ASP A 8 23.46 -2.57 -13.17
N GLN A 9 24.18 -1.54 -12.70
CA GLN A 9 25.59 -1.63 -12.30
C GLN A 9 25.77 -1.81 -10.79
N LEU A 10 24.68 -1.90 -10.02
CA LEU A 10 24.74 -2.13 -8.59
C LEU A 10 25.25 -3.54 -8.28
N SER A 11 26.20 -3.63 -7.36
CA SER A 11 26.59 -4.92 -6.77
C SER A 11 25.50 -5.40 -5.82
N SER A 12 25.44 -6.71 -5.53
CA SER A 12 24.52 -7.25 -4.52
C SER A 12 24.67 -6.56 -3.16
N ALA A 13 25.91 -6.25 -2.76
CA ALA A 13 26.17 -5.51 -1.52
C ALA A 13 25.60 -4.08 -1.56
N HIS A 14 25.69 -3.39 -2.70
CA HIS A 14 25.07 -2.06 -2.85
C HIS A 14 23.54 -2.14 -2.79
N ILE A 15 22.93 -3.20 -3.32
CA ILE A 15 21.48 -3.42 -3.23
C ILE A 15 21.06 -3.60 -1.77
N GLU A 16 21.75 -4.48 -1.03
CA GLU A 16 21.48 -4.73 0.39
C GLU A 16 21.61 -3.45 1.24
N GLU A 17 22.70 -2.68 1.04
CA GLU A 17 22.92 -1.41 1.73
C GLU A 17 21.81 -0.39 1.44
N ARG A 18 21.34 -0.31 0.18
CA ARG A 18 20.27 0.60 -0.21
C ARG A 18 18.91 0.19 0.36
N VAL A 19 18.64 -1.10 0.48
CA VAL A 19 17.45 -1.62 1.16
C VAL A 19 17.47 -1.21 2.63
N GLU A 20 18.58 -1.44 3.34
CA GLU A 20 18.74 -1.05 4.75
C GLU A 20 18.49 0.45 4.95
N LYS A 21 19.16 1.31 4.17
CA LYS A 21 18.99 2.77 4.23
C LYS A 21 17.56 3.21 3.96
N THR A 22 16.88 2.57 3.01
CA THR A 22 15.49 2.91 2.67
C THR A 22 14.54 2.52 3.81
N LEU A 23 14.76 1.37 4.46
CA LEU A 23 14.00 0.96 5.63
C LEU A 23 14.23 1.91 6.82
N GLU A 24 15.46 2.36 7.04
CA GLU A 24 15.76 3.40 8.04
C GLU A 24 15.01 4.70 7.77
N HIS A 25 14.95 5.15 6.51
CA HIS A 25 14.19 6.33 6.13
C HIS A 25 12.68 6.16 6.33
N ILE A 26 12.14 4.97 6.07
CA ILE A 26 10.72 4.68 6.35
C ILE A 26 10.43 4.79 7.85
N GLU A 27 11.29 4.25 8.71
CA GLU A 27 11.11 4.38 10.16
C GLU A 27 11.31 5.82 10.65
N ALA A 28 12.24 6.57 10.06
CA ALA A 28 12.38 8.00 10.33
C ALA A 28 11.13 8.79 9.93
N ILE A 29 10.48 8.45 8.81
CA ILE A 29 9.20 9.04 8.39
C ILE A 29 8.11 8.70 9.40
N ARG A 30 7.99 7.44 9.86
CA ARG A 30 7.01 7.05 10.89
C ARG A 30 7.20 7.85 12.17
N ALA A 31 8.45 8.08 12.59
CA ALA A 31 8.76 8.83 13.80
C ALA A 31 8.32 10.31 13.74
N LEU A 32 8.19 10.91 12.55
CA LEU A 32 7.67 12.27 12.38
C LEU A 32 6.17 12.39 12.66
N TRP A 33 5.43 11.27 12.60
CA TRP A 33 3.97 11.23 12.73
C TRP A 33 3.58 10.27 13.87
N PRO A 34 3.79 10.66 15.14
CA PRO A 34 3.40 9.82 16.26
C PRO A 34 1.88 9.65 16.33
N GLY A 35 1.43 8.42 16.61
CA GLY A 35 0.01 8.11 16.76
C GLY A 35 -0.76 7.91 15.45
N LEU A 36 -0.07 7.57 14.35
CA LEU A 36 -0.73 7.13 13.12
C LEU A 36 -1.65 5.93 13.41
N GLU A 37 -2.90 6.05 13.00
CA GLU A 37 -3.91 5.03 13.16
C GLU A 37 -3.98 4.12 11.94
N ARG A 38 -4.09 2.80 12.17
CA ARG A 38 -4.33 1.83 11.12
C ARG A 38 -5.78 1.37 11.16
N LEU A 39 -6.59 1.92 10.27
CA LEU A 39 -7.97 1.47 10.07
C LEU A 39 -8.01 0.12 9.33
N GLU A 40 -8.93 -0.75 9.74
CA GLU A 40 -9.27 -1.95 8.99
C GLU A 40 -9.95 -1.59 7.66
N GLU A 41 -9.88 -2.47 6.66
CA GLU A 41 -10.43 -2.23 5.33
C GLU A 41 -11.94 -1.89 5.37
N GLY A 42 -12.71 -2.57 6.22
CA GLY A 42 -14.14 -2.29 6.41
C GLY A 42 -14.42 -0.93 7.06
N GLN A 43 -13.51 -0.41 7.89
CA GLN A 43 -13.59 0.93 8.48
C GLN A 43 -13.18 1.98 7.46
N ARG A 44 -12.08 1.76 6.74
CA ARG A 44 -11.61 2.66 5.66
C ARG A 44 -12.73 2.92 4.67
N ARG A 45 -13.39 1.87 4.17
CA ARG A 45 -14.48 2.00 3.17
C ARG A 45 -15.65 2.86 3.63
N ARG A 46 -16.00 2.81 4.92
CA ARG A 46 -17.16 3.51 5.50
C ARG A 46 -16.81 4.87 6.11
N SER A 47 -15.53 5.20 6.25
CA SER A 47 -15.09 6.46 6.86
C SER A 47 -15.49 7.67 6.00
N VAL A 48 -16.11 8.67 6.64
CA VAL A 48 -16.39 9.97 6.03
C VAL A 48 -15.09 10.71 5.68
N GLY A 49 -13.99 10.38 6.36
CA GLY A 49 -12.65 10.92 6.09
C GLY A 49 -12.16 10.69 4.65
N ARG A 50 -12.72 9.71 3.93
CA ARG A 50 -12.45 9.54 2.48
C ARG A 50 -12.81 10.77 1.65
N SER A 51 -13.71 11.60 2.14
CA SER A 51 -14.13 12.84 1.46
C SER A 51 -13.25 14.03 1.82
N LEU A 52 -12.12 13.84 2.52
CA LEU A 52 -11.23 14.92 2.96
C LEU A 52 -10.81 15.86 1.82
N GLY A 53 -10.46 15.33 0.65
CA GLY A 53 -10.08 16.16 -0.50
C GLY A 53 -11.21 17.06 -1.01
N VAL A 54 -12.47 16.64 -0.84
CA VAL A 54 -13.66 17.38 -1.31
C VAL A 54 -14.22 18.30 -0.23
N LEU A 55 -14.34 17.80 1.01
CA LEU A 55 -14.96 18.51 2.14
C LEU A 55 -13.95 19.34 2.94
N GLY A 56 -12.66 19.03 2.87
CA GLY A 56 -11.62 19.75 3.62
C GLY A 56 -11.58 21.25 3.31
N PRO A 57 -11.49 21.68 2.04
CA PRO A 57 -11.47 23.10 1.70
C PRO A 57 -12.70 23.91 2.17
N PRO A 58 -13.96 23.48 1.96
CA PRO A 58 -15.11 24.20 2.50
C PRO A 58 -15.18 24.17 4.03
N LEU A 59 -14.77 23.07 4.69
CA LEU A 59 -14.69 23.01 6.15
C LEU A 59 -13.65 23.98 6.72
N ALA A 60 -12.47 24.09 6.09
CA ALA A 60 -11.46 25.08 6.49
C ALA A 60 -11.99 26.52 6.40
N LYS A 61 -12.79 26.83 5.38
CA LYS A 61 -13.45 28.15 5.26
C LYS A 61 -14.48 28.37 6.36
N LEU A 62 -15.31 27.36 6.65
CA LEU A 62 -16.29 27.44 7.73
C LEU A 62 -15.58 27.70 9.06
N PHE A 63 -14.55 26.91 9.38
CA PHE A 63 -13.79 27.08 10.62
C PHE A 63 -13.13 28.46 10.73
N ALA A 64 -12.56 28.98 9.64
CA ALA A 64 -11.99 30.32 9.63
C ALA A 64 -13.04 31.43 9.92
N LEU A 65 -14.31 31.22 9.55
CA LEU A 65 -15.41 32.14 9.87
C LEU A 65 -15.87 32.02 11.33
N LEU A 66 -15.81 30.82 11.90
CA LEU A 66 -16.22 30.55 13.27
C LEU A 66 -15.10 30.83 14.29
N ARG A 67 -13.86 31.01 13.83
CA ARG A 67 -12.71 31.26 14.70
C ARG A 67 -12.96 32.49 15.60
N PRO A 68 -12.64 32.40 16.91
CA PRO A 68 -12.74 33.54 17.82
C PRO A 68 -11.87 34.71 17.34
N ARG A 69 -12.35 35.94 17.49
CA ARG A 69 -11.59 37.16 17.20
C ARG A 69 -11.34 37.91 18.50
N ASP A 70 -10.10 38.32 18.73
CA ASP A 70 -9.67 38.99 19.97
C ASP A 70 -10.06 38.21 21.25
N GLY A 71 -9.98 36.88 21.17
CA GLY A 71 -10.32 35.97 22.27
C GLY A 71 -11.82 35.86 22.55
N LYS A 72 -12.69 36.34 21.66
CA LYS A 72 -14.15 36.31 21.83
C LYS A 72 -14.85 35.58 20.69
N ASP A 73 -15.78 34.72 21.05
CA ASP A 73 -16.61 34.00 20.09
C ASP A 73 -17.64 34.95 19.48
N SER A 74 -17.78 34.91 18.16
CA SER A 74 -18.80 35.68 17.47
C SER A 74 -20.21 35.19 17.84
N ALA A 75 -21.24 35.99 17.56
CA ALA A 75 -22.63 35.53 17.72
C ALA A 75 -22.91 34.27 16.88
N LEU A 76 -22.33 34.20 15.68
CA LEU A 76 -22.40 33.02 14.81
C LEU A 76 -21.70 31.81 15.44
N ALA A 77 -20.47 31.97 15.94
CA ALA A 77 -19.71 30.87 16.56
C ALA A 77 -20.45 30.27 17.77
N ARG A 78 -21.09 31.11 18.59
CA ARG A 78 -21.88 30.66 19.74
C ARG A 78 -23.07 29.77 19.35
N SER A 79 -23.63 29.93 18.15
CA SER A 79 -24.69 29.05 17.65
C SER A 79 -24.23 27.61 17.40
N PHE A 80 -22.92 27.38 17.26
CA PHE A 80 -22.36 26.04 17.02
C PHE A 80 -21.99 25.29 18.31
N HIS A 81 -22.02 25.93 19.48
CA HIS A 81 -21.70 25.30 20.77
C HIS A 81 -22.58 24.09 21.12
N VAL A 82 -23.77 23.98 20.51
CA VAL A 82 -24.61 22.78 20.60
C VAL A 82 -23.95 21.50 20.07
N LEU A 83 -22.83 21.63 19.33
CA LEU A 83 -22.03 20.54 18.80
C LEU A 83 -20.74 20.29 19.61
N GLY A 84 -20.55 20.93 20.77
CA GLY A 84 -19.33 20.79 21.57
C GLY A 84 -19.05 19.35 22.01
N ASP A 85 -20.09 18.55 22.22
CA ASP A 85 -19.95 17.12 22.56
C ASP A 85 -19.54 16.23 21.36
N GLN A 86 -19.49 16.79 20.15
CA GLN A 86 -19.21 16.04 18.90
C GLN A 86 -17.83 16.32 18.31
N ASP A 87 -17.07 17.28 18.85
CA ASP A 87 -15.76 17.63 18.31
C ASP A 87 -14.59 16.89 19.00
N ASP A 88 -14.89 16.00 19.94
CA ASP A 88 -13.92 15.28 20.77
C ASP A 88 -12.86 16.23 21.39
N GLY A 89 -13.32 17.42 21.81
CA GLY A 89 -12.56 18.43 22.53
C GLY A 89 -12.44 18.17 24.03
N ASN A 90 -11.96 19.19 24.74
CA ASN A 90 -11.86 19.23 26.18
C ASN A 90 -13.13 19.80 26.83
N ASP A 91 -13.87 20.66 26.12
CA ASP A 91 -15.06 21.33 26.64
C ASP A 91 -16.33 20.90 25.87
N PRO A 92 -17.17 20.01 26.44
CA PRO A 92 -18.37 19.52 25.76
C PRO A 92 -19.44 20.61 25.55
N GLU A 93 -19.33 21.77 26.22
CA GLU A 93 -20.26 22.89 26.03
C GLU A 93 -19.79 23.87 24.96
N ARG A 94 -18.61 23.68 24.38
CA ARG A 94 -18.02 24.62 23.44
C ARG A 94 -17.50 23.91 22.19
N PHE A 95 -17.99 24.36 21.04
CA PHE A 95 -17.44 23.95 19.75
C PHE A 95 -16.02 24.52 19.53
N GLU A 96 -14.99 23.68 19.69
CA GLU A 96 -13.58 24.00 19.65
C GLU A 96 -13.03 24.08 18.21
N VAL A 97 -13.43 25.14 17.50
CA VAL A 97 -13.05 25.37 16.10
C VAL A 97 -11.54 25.29 15.86
N GLU A 98 -10.71 25.84 16.75
CA GLU A 98 -9.26 25.81 16.60
C GLU A 98 -8.68 24.39 16.68
N LEU A 99 -9.29 23.51 17.48
CA LEU A 99 -8.92 22.09 17.54
C LEU A 99 -9.21 21.40 16.20
N LEU A 100 -10.41 21.62 15.66
CA LEU A 100 -10.83 21.06 14.38
C LEU A 100 -9.97 21.57 13.21
N GLU A 101 -9.59 22.85 13.21
CA GLU A 101 -8.66 23.39 12.21
C GLU A 101 -7.28 22.73 12.27
N ARG A 102 -6.73 22.54 13.48
CA ARG A 102 -5.45 21.85 13.66
C ARG A 102 -5.53 20.40 13.15
N ARG A 103 -6.60 19.67 13.49
CA ARG A 103 -6.83 18.29 13.04
C ARG A 103 -7.00 18.22 11.52
N LEU A 104 -7.76 19.12 10.92
CA LEU A 104 -7.94 19.21 9.47
C LEU A 104 -6.62 19.50 8.76
N LYS A 105 -5.84 20.47 9.27
CA LYS A 105 -4.51 20.80 8.73
C LYS A 105 -3.57 19.59 8.81
N ARG A 106 -3.58 18.85 9.93
CA ARG A 106 -2.81 17.62 10.10
C ARG A 106 -3.23 16.57 9.06
N ALA A 107 -4.52 16.27 8.94
CA ALA A 107 -5.03 15.27 8.01
C ALA A 107 -4.68 15.58 6.55
N VAL A 108 -4.74 16.85 6.14
CA VAL A 108 -4.34 17.28 4.79
C VAL A 108 -2.84 17.09 4.56
N ALA A 109 -2.01 17.39 5.56
CA ALA A 109 -0.56 17.18 5.47
C ALA A 109 -0.20 15.69 5.40
N GLU A 110 -0.85 14.85 6.22
CA GLU A 110 -0.71 13.39 6.20
C GLU A 110 -1.11 12.82 4.83
N GLN A 111 -2.23 13.27 4.26
CA GLN A 111 -2.67 12.84 2.93
C GLN A 111 -1.64 13.17 1.86
N LYS A 112 -1.05 14.37 1.88
CA LYS A 112 0.00 14.76 0.92
C LYS A 112 1.23 13.85 1.00
N VAL A 113 1.64 13.46 2.21
CA VAL A 113 2.76 12.52 2.39
C VAL A 113 2.37 11.12 1.92
N ALA A 114 1.17 10.66 2.26
CA ALA A 114 0.65 9.36 1.83
C ALA A 114 0.60 9.24 0.30
N ASP A 115 0.11 10.26 -0.38
CA ASP A 115 0.05 10.30 -1.86
C ASP A 115 1.45 10.19 -2.48
N ALA A 116 2.44 10.88 -1.92
CA ALA A 116 3.83 10.83 -2.40
C ALA A 116 4.49 9.46 -2.15
N LEU A 117 4.21 8.84 -1.02
CA LEU A 117 4.70 7.49 -0.71
C LEU A 117 4.02 6.42 -1.57
N GLU A 118 2.74 6.58 -1.87
CA GLU A 118 2.01 5.69 -2.77
C GLU A 118 2.54 5.79 -4.21
N ASP A 119 2.83 7.00 -4.69
CA ASP A 119 3.45 7.21 -6.00
C ASP A 119 4.84 6.56 -6.09
N LEU A 120 5.68 6.73 -5.07
CA LEU A 120 6.97 6.06 -4.98
C LEU A 120 6.83 4.53 -4.95
N ALA A 121 5.87 4.00 -4.18
CA ALA A 121 5.61 2.57 -4.12
C ALA A 121 5.22 2.02 -5.49
N ARG A 122 4.36 2.72 -6.25
CA ARG A 122 4.02 2.32 -7.62
C ARG A 122 5.23 2.30 -8.54
N HIS A 123 6.11 3.29 -8.48
CA HIS A 123 7.34 3.29 -9.29
C HIS A 123 8.27 2.11 -8.94
N LEU A 124 8.41 1.77 -7.65
CA LEU A 124 9.19 0.61 -7.24
C LEU A 124 8.55 -0.71 -7.72
N ASP A 125 7.22 -0.82 -7.66
CA ASP A 125 6.49 -1.98 -8.16
C ASP A 125 6.63 -2.12 -9.69
N ASP A 126 6.50 -1.02 -10.43
CA ASP A 126 6.65 -1.00 -11.89
C ASP A 126 8.08 -1.37 -12.32
N ASP A 127 9.11 -0.87 -11.63
CA ASP A 127 10.51 -1.20 -11.90
C ASP A 127 10.82 -2.67 -11.57
N ALA A 128 10.27 -3.20 -10.47
CA ALA A 128 10.39 -4.61 -10.14
C ALA A 128 9.72 -5.52 -11.19
N LEU A 129 8.57 -5.10 -11.74
CA LEU A 129 7.90 -5.80 -12.83
C LEU A 129 8.73 -5.78 -14.11
N ALA A 130 9.24 -4.60 -14.50
CA ALA A 130 10.08 -4.44 -15.69
C ALA A 130 11.37 -5.27 -15.59
N THR A 131 12.05 -5.20 -14.45
CA THR A 131 13.23 -6.01 -14.15
C THR A 131 12.90 -7.50 -14.18
N GLY A 132 11.77 -7.89 -13.59
CA GLY A 132 11.28 -9.27 -13.61
C GLY A 132 11.11 -9.80 -15.04
N GLU A 133 10.55 -9.00 -15.95
CA GLU A 133 10.40 -9.37 -17.36
C GLU A 133 11.77 -9.60 -18.05
N MET A 134 12.73 -8.72 -17.79
CA MET A 134 14.10 -8.82 -18.33
C MET A 134 14.86 -10.06 -17.84
N VAL A 135 14.55 -10.56 -16.64
CA VAL A 135 15.24 -11.73 -16.06
C VAL A 135 14.51 -13.04 -16.37
N ILE A 136 13.18 -13.08 -16.22
CA ILE A 136 12.40 -14.32 -16.31
C ILE A 136 12.42 -14.86 -17.74
N GLY A 137 12.22 -14.02 -18.76
CA GLY A 137 12.19 -14.46 -20.16
C GLY A 137 13.46 -15.22 -20.59
N PRO A 138 14.64 -14.59 -20.48
CA PRO A 138 15.92 -15.25 -20.75
C PRO A 138 16.17 -16.48 -19.85
N GLY A 139 15.77 -16.42 -18.57
CA GLY A 139 15.88 -17.54 -17.65
C GLY A 139 15.09 -18.78 -18.10
N LEU A 140 13.87 -18.58 -18.61
CA LEU A 140 13.05 -19.66 -19.17
C LEU A 140 13.64 -20.23 -20.46
N ALA A 141 14.19 -19.38 -21.33
CA ALA A 141 14.88 -19.84 -22.54
C ALA A 141 16.13 -20.67 -22.19
N ALA A 142 16.90 -20.24 -21.19
CA ALA A 142 18.05 -21.00 -20.67
C ALA A 142 17.63 -22.35 -20.07
N LEU A 143 16.50 -22.39 -19.36
CA LEU A 143 15.93 -23.64 -18.84
C LEU A 143 15.57 -24.63 -19.96
N ASP A 144 14.98 -24.16 -21.06
CA ASP A 144 14.62 -25.03 -22.20
C ASP A 144 15.86 -25.55 -22.94
N LEU A 145 16.91 -24.73 -23.06
CA LEU A 145 18.20 -25.20 -23.55
C LEU A 145 18.81 -26.23 -22.60
N ALA A 146 18.81 -25.96 -21.29
CA ALA A 146 19.30 -26.88 -20.26
C ALA A 146 18.59 -28.25 -20.32
N ARG A 147 17.26 -28.26 -20.52
CA ARG A 147 16.47 -29.49 -20.73
C ARG A 147 16.94 -30.25 -21.97
N THR A 148 17.22 -29.54 -23.06
CA THR A 148 17.69 -30.13 -24.33
C THR A 148 19.07 -30.76 -24.16
N ILE A 149 20.01 -30.03 -23.56
CA ILE A 149 21.38 -30.51 -23.29
C ILE A 149 21.36 -31.72 -22.34
N ALA A 150 20.58 -31.66 -21.25
CA ALA A 150 20.47 -32.76 -20.30
C ALA A 150 19.88 -34.04 -20.92
N ARG A 151 19.04 -33.95 -21.96
CA ARG A 151 18.55 -35.13 -22.69
C ARG A 151 19.67 -35.79 -23.49
N GLN A 152 20.56 -35.00 -24.08
CA GLN A 152 21.61 -35.47 -24.99
C GLN A 152 22.89 -35.91 -24.27
N ASN A 153 23.16 -35.41 -23.06
CA ASN A 153 24.40 -35.71 -22.33
C ASN A 153 24.14 -36.10 -20.87
N ALA A 154 24.55 -37.31 -20.47
CA ALA A 154 24.33 -37.85 -19.13
C ALA A 154 25.13 -37.11 -18.03
N THR A 155 26.32 -36.60 -18.34
CA THR A 155 27.13 -35.81 -17.41
C THR A 155 26.46 -34.46 -17.13
N PHE A 156 26.02 -33.75 -18.16
CA PHE A 156 25.29 -32.47 -17.97
C PHE A 156 23.92 -32.67 -17.33
N ARG A 157 23.27 -33.82 -17.57
CA ARG A 157 22.04 -34.19 -16.85
C ARG A 157 22.25 -34.26 -15.34
N ALA A 158 23.36 -34.85 -14.89
CA ALA A 158 23.66 -34.95 -13.46
C ALA A 158 23.88 -33.57 -12.83
N VAL A 159 24.59 -32.67 -13.54
CA VAL A 159 24.84 -31.29 -13.08
C VAL A 159 23.54 -30.46 -13.02
N LEU A 160 22.66 -30.61 -14.02
CA LEU A 160 21.43 -29.82 -14.13
C LEU A 160 20.24 -30.40 -13.34
N ALA A 161 20.36 -31.61 -12.80
CA ALA A 161 19.26 -32.32 -12.14
C ALA A 161 18.58 -31.50 -11.01
N PRO A 162 19.30 -30.82 -10.09
CA PRO A 162 18.67 -30.07 -9.01
C PRO A 162 17.72 -28.98 -9.54
N VAL A 163 18.18 -28.18 -10.50
CA VAL A 163 17.39 -27.10 -11.10
C VAL A 163 16.17 -27.67 -11.82
N LEU A 164 16.35 -28.72 -12.62
CA LEU A 164 15.24 -29.34 -13.36
C LEU A 164 14.18 -29.96 -12.42
N ASP A 165 14.61 -30.50 -11.29
CA ASP A 165 13.72 -31.09 -10.29
C ASP A 165 12.95 -30.02 -9.50
N ASP A 166 13.56 -28.88 -9.19
CA ASP A 166 12.87 -27.72 -8.59
C ASP A 166 11.73 -27.21 -9.49
N PHE A 167 12.00 -27.03 -10.79
CA PHE A 167 10.97 -26.63 -11.76
C PHE A 167 9.86 -27.70 -11.92
N ARG A 168 10.19 -28.99 -11.78
CA ARG A 168 9.18 -30.08 -11.77
C ARG A 168 8.35 -30.06 -10.49
N ALA A 169 8.95 -29.78 -9.34
CA ALA A 169 8.24 -29.67 -8.07
C ALA A 169 7.25 -28.48 -8.10
N MET A 170 7.69 -27.33 -8.61
CA MET A 170 6.86 -26.13 -8.77
C MET A 170 5.65 -26.40 -9.68
N THR A 171 5.85 -27.02 -10.85
CA THR A 171 4.74 -27.37 -11.75
C THR A 171 3.77 -28.39 -11.16
N LYS A 172 4.24 -29.32 -10.32
CA LYS A 172 3.37 -30.23 -9.56
C LYS A 172 2.56 -29.50 -8.49
N GLN A 173 3.14 -28.55 -7.78
CA GLN A 173 2.44 -27.74 -6.77
C GLN A 173 1.37 -26.85 -7.41
N ALA A 174 1.68 -26.18 -8.52
CA ALA A 174 0.73 -25.36 -9.27
C ALA A 174 -0.48 -26.16 -9.78
N ARG A 175 -0.28 -27.45 -10.13
CA ARG A 175 -1.36 -28.37 -10.53
C ARG A 175 -2.20 -28.87 -9.35
N LYS A 176 -1.59 -29.08 -8.18
CA LYS A 176 -2.33 -29.49 -6.96
C LYS A 176 -3.28 -28.40 -6.45
N GLY A 177 -2.95 -27.13 -6.63
CA GLY A 177 -3.84 -25.99 -6.35
C GLY A 177 -5.02 -25.85 -7.32
N LYS A 178 -4.96 -26.50 -8.49
CA LYS A 178 -6.04 -26.59 -9.48
C LYS A 178 -6.75 -27.95 -9.44
N LYS A 179 -7.07 -28.47 -8.26
CA LYS A 179 -8.00 -29.61 -8.19
C LYS A 179 -9.37 -29.09 -8.67
N PRO A 180 -9.96 -29.64 -9.74
CA PRO A 180 -11.28 -29.19 -10.19
C PRO A 180 -12.26 -29.36 -9.04
N GLU A 181 -12.97 -28.29 -8.68
CA GLU A 181 -14.17 -28.39 -7.86
C GLU A 181 -15.04 -29.46 -8.51
N ALA A 182 -15.42 -30.47 -7.72
CA ALA A 182 -16.42 -31.44 -8.16
C ALA A 182 -17.66 -30.67 -8.62
N PRO A 183 -18.37 -31.14 -9.66
CA PRO A 183 -19.59 -30.48 -10.11
C PRO A 183 -20.50 -30.28 -8.90
N LYS A 184 -20.89 -29.03 -8.61
CA LYS A 184 -21.91 -28.76 -7.60
C LYS A 184 -23.17 -29.45 -8.09
N ASP A 185 -23.68 -30.38 -7.29
CA ASP A 185 -24.98 -31.00 -7.51
C ASP A 185 -26.03 -29.90 -7.74
N GLU A 186 -26.70 -29.95 -8.89
CA GLU A 186 -27.82 -29.07 -9.19
C GLU A 186 -28.89 -29.25 -8.10
N PRO A 187 -29.42 -28.15 -7.51
CA PRO A 187 -30.56 -28.26 -6.62
C PRO A 187 -31.77 -28.82 -7.39
N PRO A 188 -32.57 -29.72 -6.78
CA PRO A 188 -33.67 -30.39 -7.46
C PRO A 188 -34.69 -29.38 -7.96
N GLN A 189 -35.07 -29.49 -9.23
CA GLN A 189 -36.12 -28.67 -9.84
C GLN A 189 -37.44 -28.85 -9.08
N PRO A 190 -38.18 -27.77 -8.77
CA PRO A 190 -39.50 -27.88 -8.17
C PRO A 190 -40.48 -28.49 -9.17
N ALA A 191 -41.27 -29.45 -8.69
CA ALA A 191 -42.31 -30.12 -9.47
C ALA A 191 -43.35 -29.11 -9.99
N PRO A 192 -43.89 -29.31 -11.21
CA PRO A 192 -44.91 -28.44 -11.77
C PRO A 192 -46.24 -28.59 -11.00
N LEU A 193 -46.93 -27.45 -10.91
CA LEU A 193 -48.18 -27.19 -10.19
C LEU A 193 -49.31 -28.19 -10.49
#